data_AF-A0A7S1SUH1-F1
#
_entry.id   AF-A0A7S1SUH1-F1
#
_cell.length_a   1.000
_cell.length_b   1.000
_cell.length_c   1.000
_cell.angle_alpha   90.00
_cell.angle_beta   90.00
_cell.angle_gamma   90.00
#
_symmetry.space_group_name_H-M   'P 1'
#
loop_
_entity.id
_entity.type
_entity.pdbx_description
1 polymer ?
#
loop_
_entity_poly.entity_id
_entity_poly.type
_entity_poly.pdbx_seq_one_letter_code
_entity_poly.pdbx_strand_id
1 'polypeptide(L)'
;MKLTPASAAQKAPQTLLRGVTIKWLVDFTNRHKCWSLPTYQVVEDIVKPATKDLQCRFVDLASVKASGAVGEAKVFVSHAWGASWGSLVAACNHG
;
A
#
# COMPACT_ATOMS: atom_id res chain seq x y z
N MET A 1 -7.76 12.61 -46.09
CA MET A 1 -6.78 12.76 -45.00
C MET A 1 -7.26 11.94 -43.81
N LYS A 2 -6.58 10.83 -43.47
CA LYS A 2 -6.86 10.08 -42.25
C LYS A 2 -5.94 10.62 -41.17
N LEU A 3 -6.50 11.21 -40.12
CA LEU A 3 -5.77 11.58 -38.91
C LEU A 3 -5.54 10.29 -38.12
N THR A 4 -4.30 9.81 -38.12
CA THR A 4 -3.84 8.78 -37.18
C THR A 4 -3.63 9.45 -35.82
N PRO A 5 -4.27 9.03 -34.72
CA PRO A 5 -3.91 9.55 -33.42
C PRO A 5 -2.52 9.04 -33.05
N ALA A 6 -1.64 9.98 -32.68
CA ALA A 6 -0.37 9.63 -32.05
C ALA A 6 -0.66 8.88 -30.76
N SER A 7 -0.17 7.64 -30.65
CA SER A 7 -0.18 6.88 -29.41
C SER A 7 0.82 7.53 -28.45
N ALA A 8 0.34 8.50 -27.65
CA ALA A 8 1.03 8.90 -26.45
C ALA A 8 0.89 7.75 -25.46
N ALA A 9 1.99 7.07 -25.12
CA ALA A 9 2.00 6.08 -24.06
C ALA A 9 1.40 6.70 -22.79
N GLN A 10 0.18 6.32 -22.44
CA GLN A 10 -0.47 6.72 -21.20
C GLN A 10 0.35 6.17 -20.04
N LYS A 11 1.14 7.02 -19.39
CA LYS A 11 1.77 6.67 -18.11
C LYS A 11 0.63 6.39 -17.13
N ALA A 12 0.63 5.19 -16.56
CA ALA A 12 -0.28 4.86 -15.47
C ALA A 12 -0.18 5.95 -14.38
N PRO A 13 -1.31 6.44 -13.84
CA PRO A 13 -1.30 7.37 -12.73
C PRO A 13 -0.36 6.85 -11.63
N GLN A 14 0.49 7.70 -11.07
CA GLN A 14 1.49 7.28 -10.07
C GLN A 14 0.88 6.57 -8.85
N THR A 15 -0.42 6.80 -8.58
CA THR A 15 -1.16 6.09 -7.54
C THR A 15 -1.34 4.60 -7.82
N LEU A 16 -1.37 4.20 -9.10
CA LEU A 16 -1.43 2.79 -9.49
C LEU A 16 -0.11 2.07 -9.20
N LEU A 17 1.04 2.75 -9.13
CA LEU A 17 2.34 2.11 -8.89
C LEU A 17 2.69 1.99 -7.40
N ARG A 18 1.68 2.03 -6.53
CA ARG A 18 1.83 2.02 -5.07
C ARG A 18 1.18 0.80 -4.40
N GLY A 19 0.93 -0.25 -5.18
CA GLY A 19 0.50 -1.54 -4.65
C GLY A 19 1.64 -2.24 -3.91
N VAL A 20 1.29 -3.11 -2.97
CA VAL A 20 2.20 -4.06 -2.33
C VAL A 20 1.65 -5.48 -2.49
N THR A 21 2.52 -6.47 -2.52
CA THR A 21 2.07 -7.88 -2.53
C THR A 21 1.37 -8.25 -1.21
N ILE A 22 0.42 -9.20 -1.28
CA ILE A 22 -0.25 -9.72 -0.09
C ILE A 22 0.75 -10.31 0.91
N LYS A 23 1.78 -11.01 0.42
CA LYS A 23 2.86 -11.53 1.26
C LYS A 23 3.53 -10.43 2.08
N TRP A 24 3.85 -9.29 1.46
CA TRP A 24 4.48 -8.18 2.16
C TRP A 24 3.55 -7.58 3.23
N LEU A 25 2.25 -7.48 2.93
CA LEU A 25 1.26 -6.99 3.90
C LEU A 25 1.13 -7.90 5.13
N VAL A 26 1.15 -9.23 4.92
CA VAL A 26 1.17 -10.22 6.01
C VAL A 26 2.47 -10.13 6.82
N ASP A 27 3.63 -10.05 6.14
CA ASP A 27 4.94 -9.95 6.79
C ASP A 27 5.07 -8.65 7.61
N PHE A 28 4.57 -7.52 7.10
CA PHE A 28 4.44 -6.26 7.84
C PHE A 28 3.61 -6.46 9.11
N THR A 29 2.45 -7.10 8.98
CA THR A 29 1.52 -7.32 10.09
C THR A 29 2.13 -8.19 11.18
N ASN A 30 2.85 -9.25 10.79
CA ASN A 30 3.58 -10.12 11.72
C ASN A 30 4.74 -9.40 12.41
N ARG A 31 5.55 -8.67 11.64
CA ARG A 31 6.72 -7.93 12.16
C ARG A 31 6.32 -6.90 13.21
N HIS A 32 5.24 -6.18 12.96
CA HIS A 32 4.72 -5.15 13.87
C HIS A 32 3.74 -5.70 14.91
N LYS A 33 3.43 -7.00 14.88
CA LYS A 33 2.48 -7.68 15.80
C LYS A 33 1.14 -6.97 15.90
N CYS A 34 0.63 -6.45 14.78
CA CYS A 34 -0.51 -5.52 14.77
C CYS A 34 -1.85 -6.13 14.32
N TRP A 35 -1.98 -7.46 14.29
CA TRP A 35 -3.22 -8.15 13.88
C TRP A 35 -4.47 -7.66 14.60
N SER A 36 -4.38 -7.43 15.91
CA SER A 36 -5.50 -7.02 16.76
C SER A 36 -5.65 -5.51 16.88
N LEU A 37 -4.69 -4.71 16.40
CA LEU A 37 -4.75 -3.26 16.54
C LEU A 37 -5.81 -2.67 15.61
N PRO A 38 -6.55 -1.63 16.02
CA PRO A 38 -7.38 -0.89 15.08
C PRO A 38 -6.50 -0.16 14.05
N THR A 39 -7.07 0.07 12.87
CA THR A 39 -6.32 0.67 11.74
C THR A 39 -5.73 2.04 12.10
N TYR A 40 -6.41 2.86 12.90
CA TYR A 40 -5.88 4.16 13.32
C TYR A 40 -4.58 4.03 14.12
N GLN A 41 -4.50 3.01 14.97
CA GLN A 41 -3.34 2.81 15.81
C GLN A 41 -2.14 2.32 14.99
N VAL A 42 -2.34 1.48 13.98
CA VAL A 42 -1.29 1.13 13.01
C VAL A 42 -0.72 2.38 12.33
N VAL A 43 -1.57 3.35 12.00
CA VAL A 43 -1.13 4.58 11.36
C VAL A 43 -0.38 5.51 12.32
N GLU A 44 -0.90 5.72 13.53
CA GLU A 44 -0.25 6.59 14.54
C GLU A 44 1.06 6.00 15.05
N ASP A 45 1.11 4.69 15.30
CA ASP A 45 2.24 4.06 15.99
C ASP A 45 3.35 3.59 15.03
N ILE A 46 3.01 3.35 13.75
CA ILE A 46 3.95 2.76 12.78
C ILE A 46 4.13 3.65 11.55
N VAL A 47 3.05 4.01 10.87
CA VAL A 47 3.14 4.69 9.58
C VAL A 47 3.68 6.11 9.73
N LYS A 48 3.02 6.93 10.57
CA LYS A 48 3.40 8.33 10.77
C LYS A 48 4.81 8.49 11.33
N PRO A 49 5.25 7.74 12.35
CA PRO A 49 6.63 7.85 12.85
C PRO A 49 7.66 7.49 11.79
N ALA A 50 7.41 6.43 10.99
CA ALA A 50 8.33 5.99 9.95
C ALA A 50 8.45 6.97 8.78
N THR A 51 7.42 7.79 8.51
CA THR A 51 7.42 8.72 7.39
C THR A 51 7.60 10.19 7.78
N LYS A 52 7.64 10.50 9.08
CA LYS A 52 7.67 11.87 9.62
C LYS A 52 8.79 12.71 9.00
N ASP A 53 10.01 12.20 8.99
CA ASP A 53 11.20 12.98 8.60
C ASP A 53 11.26 13.23 7.09
N LEU A 54 10.69 12.32 6.30
CA LEU A 54 10.69 12.41 4.84
C LEU A 54 9.39 12.98 4.27
N GLN A 55 8.38 13.19 5.11
CA GLN A 55 7.03 13.63 4.72
C GLN A 55 6.47 12.86 3.51
N CYS A 56 6.66 11.54 3.50
CA CYS A 56 6.32 10.69 2.37
C CYS A 56 5.21 9.68 2.72
N ARG A 57 4.78 8.89 1.72
CA ARG A 57 3.90 7.75 1.95
C ARG A 57 4.73 6.56 2.44
N PHE A 58 4.12 5.65 3.20
CA PHE A 58 4.85 4.48 3.72
C PHE A 58 5.51 3.64 2.61
N VAL A 59 4.79 3.44 1.50
CA VAL A 59 5.30 2.71 0.32
C VAL A 59 6.47 3.42 -0.38
N ASP A 60 6.64 4.73 -0.12
CA ASP A 60 7.71 5.52 -0.72
C ASP A 60 9.04 5.40 0.03
N LEU A 61 9.05 4.81 1.23
CA LEU A 61 10.26 4.53 2.01
C LEU A 61 11.22 3.62 1.24
N ALA A 62 12.52 3.94 1.30
CA ALA A 62 13.56 3.18 0.58
C ALA A 62 13.58 1.69 0.99
N SER A 63 13.37 1.40 2.27
CA SER A 63 13.29 0.01 2.79
C SER A 63 12.10 -0.77 2.21
N VAL A 64 10.98 -0.10 1.93
CA VAL A 64 9.80 -0.72 1.34
C VAL A 64 10.00 -0.92 -0.15
N LYS A 65 10.53 0.08 -0.87
CA LYS A 65 10.88 -0.05 -2.30
C LYS A 65 11.93 -1.14 -2.55
N ALA A 66 12.95 -1.24 -1.69
CA ALA A 66 13.99 -2.25 -1.80
C ALA A 66 13.51 -3.68 -1.52
N SER A 67 12.29 -3.87 -0.98
CA SER A 67 11.74 -5.20 -0.72
C SER A 67 11.35 -5.99 -1.98
N GLY A 68 11.25 -5.31 -3.14
CA GLY A 68 10.73 -5.89 -4.38
C GLY A 68 9.23 -6.17 -4.38
N ALA A 69 8.51 -5.81 -3.31
CA ALA A 69 7.07 -6.05 -3.19
C ALA A 69 6.19 -4.93 -3.78
N VAL A 70 6.77 -3.79 -4.12
CA VAL A 70 6.04 -2.61 -4.61
C VAL A 70 5.82 -2.71 -6.12
N GLY A 71 4.59 -2.48 -6.57
CA GLY A 71 4.24 -2.56 -7.98
C GLY A 71 2.86 -1.98 -8.31
N GLU A 72 2.34 -2.38 -9.48
CA GLU A 72 1.02 -1.96 -9.93
C GLU A 72 -0.09 -2.55 -9.03
N ALA A 73 -0.90 -1.67 -8.45
CA ALA A 73 -2.07 -2.03 -7.64
C ALA A 73 -3.18 -2.59 -8.55
N LYS A 74 -3.61 -3.82 -8.26
CA LYS A 74 -4.74 -4.47 -8.94
C LYS A 74 -6.05 -4.32 -8.18
N VAL A 75 -5.97 -4.10 -6.87
CA VAL A 75 -7.12 -3.95 -5.97
C VAL A 75 -6.90 -2.70 -5.13
N PHE A 76 -7.96 -1.91 -4.97
CA PHE A 76 -8.01 -0.82 -4.00
C PHE A 76 -8.84 -1.26 -2.80
N VAL A 77 -8.35 -1.02 -1.59
CA VAL A 77 -8.98 -1.46 -0.35
C VAL A 77 -9.27 -0.25 0.53
N SER A 78 -10.53 -0.13 0.96
CA SER A 78 -10.97 0.83 1.97
C SER A 78 -11.42 0.08 3.21
N HIS A 79 -11.06 0.57 4.39
CA HIS A 79 -11.30 -0.10 5.65
C HIS A 79 -11.59 0.90 6.77
N ALA A 80 -12.46 0.52 7.70
CA ALA A 80 -12.85 1.39 8.79
C ALA A 80 -11.68 1.62 9.76
N TRP A 81 -11.45 2.88 10.14
CA TRP A 81 -10.36 3.28 11.04
C TRP A 81 -10.39 2.54 12.39
N GLY A 82 -11.59 2.31 12.94
CA GLY A 82 -11.80 1.61 14.22
C GLY A 82 -11.85 0.08 14.13
N ALA A 83 -11.88 -0.50 12.92
CA ALA A 83 -11.85 -1.95 12.75
C ALA A 83 -10.41 -2.49 12.84
N SER A 84 -10.28 -3.76 13.21
CA SER A 84 -8.97 -4.40 13.38
C SER A 84 -8.21 -4.47 12.05
N TRP A 85 -6.92 -4.14 12.10
CA TRP A 85 -6.04 -4.23 10.94
C TRP A 85 -6.04 -5.64 10.33
N GLY A 86 -6.12 -6.67 11.18
CA GLY A 86 -6.22 -8.07 10.75
C GLY A 86 -7.40 -8.37 9.83
N SER A 87 -8.57 -7.72 9.98
CA SER A 87 -9.69 -7.95 9.06
C SER A 87 -9.43 -7.40 7.67
N LEU A 88 -8.70 -6.29 7.55
CA LEU A 88 -8.22 -5.80 6.25
C LEU A 88 -7.29 -6.83 5.60
N VAL A 89 -6.31 -7.35 6.35
CA VAL A 89 -5.32 -8.30 5.80
C VAL A 89 -5.99 -9.60 5.37
N ALA A 90 -6.92 -10.12 6.18
CA ALA A 90 -7.69 -11.30 5.82
C ALA A 90 -8.51 -11.08 4.55
N ALA A 91 -9.24 -9.95 4.45
CA ALA A 91 -10.03 -9.62 3.27
C ALA A 91 -9.20 -9.55 1.99
N CYS A 92 -7.94 -9.05 2.08
CA CYS A 92 -7.04 -8.99 0.94
C CYS A 92 -6.47 -10.36 0.51
N ASN A 93 -6.38 -11.32 1.43
CA ASN A 93 -5.81 -12.65 1.17
C ASN A 93 -6.83 -13.66 0.62
N HIS A 94 -8.13 -13.37 0.74
CA HIS A 94 -9.20 -14.22 0.21
C HIS A 94 -9.64 -13.86 -1.22
N GLY A 95 -9.00 -12.87 -1.85
CA GLY A 95 -9.33 -12.38 -3.20
C GLY A 95 -8.37 -12.84 -4.29
#